data_AF-A0A9E3YAE7-F1
#
_entry.id   AF-A0A9E3YAE7-F1
#
_cell.length_a   1.000
_cell.length_b   1.000
_cell.length_c   1.000
_cell.angle_alpha   90.00
_cell.angle_beta   90.00
_cell.angle_gamma   90.00
#
_symmetry.space_group_name_H-M   'P 1'
#
loop_
_entity.id
_entity.type
_entity.pdbx_description
1 polymer ?
#
loop_
_entity_poly.entity_id
_entity_poly.type
_entity_poly.pdbx_seq_one_letter_code
_entity_poly.pdbx_strand_id
1 'polypeptide(L)'
;MITDDTDECPSCHRGIEQLKGALRGSSLRERTRVALDEHETARDGAMFTREEIPAESDLDGWIDGEHDWLASVEEMPIWVGGRRSTSGKGIASCSSGSAPDAGPITQPGRLVIRCATPLISLDTTGRPQLQPSTRELAARLGVDEGSIELERRFARPVVIGGWHQASGLPKPRELAAVPGSTFVYHVEGLTDRQCSSLAAHGLGHRTREGFGWIEVNPAPWVAPEPAVVSTPRAAPRLASGALLELPLADRRWVADFIDDRRREVELRREAQPDGPQSVLQTDRVAGFDTRQRVEFEAALRSDDLTALKVLAAQLREAR
;
A
#
# COMPACT_ATOMS: atom_id res chain seq x y z
N MET A 1 -11.84 -15.94 -34.39
CA MET A 1 -11.03 -17.06 -33.84
C MET A 1 -9.60 -16.73 -34.22
N ILE A 2 -8.85 -16.09 -33.32
CA ILE A 2 -7.43 -15.76 -33.52
C ILE A 2 -6.70 -16.71 -32.56
N THR A 3 -6.02 -17.70 -33.12
CA THR A 3 -5.10 -18.59 -32.41
C THR A 3 -3.74 -17.93 -32.43
N ASP A 4 -3.41 -17.23 -31.35
CA ASP A 4 -2.05 -16.74 -31.11
C ASP A 4 -1.45 -17.64 -30.03
N ASP A 5 -0.88 -18.77 -30.48
CA ASP A 5 -0.20 -19.80 -29.68
C ASP A 5 1.22 -19.32 -29.33
N THR A 6 1.33 -18.17 -28.67
CA THR A 6 2.60 -17.74 -28.07
C THR A 6 2.54 -17.98 -26.57
N ASP A 7 3.05 -19.14 -26.15
CA ASP A 7 3.20 -19.51 -24.74
C ASP A 7 4.34 -18.73 -24.04
N GLU A 8 5.13 -17.92 -24.77
CA GLU A 8 6.29 -17.19 -24.23
C GLU A 8 6.33 -15.71 -24.62
N CYS A 9 6.63 -14.85 -23.64
CA CYS A 9 6.70 -13.40 -23.81
C CYS A 9 7.90 -13.04 -24.71
N PRO A 10 7.69 -12.29 -25.82
CA PRO A 10 8.77 -12.00 -26.78
C PRO A 10 9.86 -11.08 -26.23
N SER A 11 9.63 -10.42 -25.09
CA SER A 11 10.62 -9.52 -24.46
C SER A 11 11.47 -10.19 -23.38
N CYS A 12 10.93 -11.15 -22.63
CA CYS A 12 11.62 -11.76 -21.51
C CYS A 12 11.65 -13.30 -21.54
N HIS A 13 11.07 -13.92 -22.57
CA HIS A 13 11.03 -15.35 -22.83
C HIS A 13 10.46 -16.18 -21.66
N ARG A 14 9.58 -15.59 -20.86
CA ARG A 14 8.85 -16.28 -19.79
C ARG A 14 7.46 -16.68 -20.26
N GLY A 15 6.88 -17.71 -19.64
CA GLY A 15 5.51 -18.15 -19.89
C GLY A 15 4.51 -16.99 -19.88
N ILE A 16 3.69 -16.87 -20.93
CA ILE A 16 2.59 -15.88 -20.97
C ILE A 16 1.44 -16.44 -20.15
N GLU A 17 1.18 -15.85 -18.99
CA GLU A 17 -0.01 -16.17 -18.21
C GLU A 17 -1.22 -15.40 -18.76
N GLN A 18 -2.33 -16.11 -19.03
CA GLN A 18 -3.61 -15.45 -19.29
C GLN A 18 -4.06 -14.68 -18.04
N LEU A 19 -3.80 -13.38 -18.03
CA LEU A 19 -4.39 -12.48 -17.07
C LEU A 19 -5.91 -12.51 -17.26
N LYS A 20 -6.66 -12.67 -16.17
CA LYS A 20 -8.13 -12.51 -16.14
C LYS A 20 -8.54 -11.03 -16.27
N GLY A 21 -7.87 -10.29 -17.15
CA GLY A 21 -8.00 -8.86 -17.39
C GLY A 21 -7.67 -7.99 -16.19
N ALA A 22 -6.86 -8.48 -15.24
CA ALA A 22 -6.31 -7.65 -14.18
C ALA A 22 -5.17 -6.83 -14.79
N LEU A 23 -5.34 -5.51 -14.86
CA LEU A 23 -4.22 -4.61 -15.11
C LEU A 23 -3.30 -4.72 -13.89
N ARG A 24 -2.12 -5.32 -14.04
CA ARG A 24 -1.06 -5.25 -13.02
C ARG A 24 -0.57 -3.80 -12.97
N GLY A 25 -1.31 -2.95 -12.26
CA GLY A 25 -0.87 -1.59 -11.90
C GLY A 25 0.10 -1.60 -10.72
N SER A 26 0.07 -2.65 -9.89
CA SER A 26 1.03 -2.84 -8.80
C SER A 26 2.16 -3.76 -9.25
N SER A 27 3.40 -3.28 -9.06
CA SER A 27 4.61 -4.07 -9.24
C SER A 27 4.74 -5.10 -8.11
N LEU A 28 3.91 -6.15 -8.14
CA LEU A 28 4.03 -7.26 -7.19
C LEU A 28 5.44 -7.86 -7.29
N ARG A 29 6.10 -8.03 -6.14
CA ARG A 29 7.42 -8.66 -6.05
C ARG A 29 7.27 -10.08 -5.56
N GLU A 30 7.82 -11.01 -6.32
CA GLU A 30 7.91 -12.40 -5.90
C GLU A 30 9.12 -12.58 -4.98
N ARG A 31 8.90 -13.18 -3.81
CA ARG A 31 9.96 -13.47 -2.84
C ARG A 31 9.83 -14.88 -2.30
N THR A 32 10.88 -15.67 -2.50
CA THR A 32 11.02 -17.01 -1.93
C THR A 32 11.69 -16.94 -0.57
N ARG A 33 11.16 -17.69 0.40
CA ARG A 33 11.72 -17.80 1.75
C ARG A 33 11.85 -19.27 2.14
N VAL A 34 12.82 -19.54 3.01
CA VAL A 34 13.06 -20.86 3.61
C VAL A 34 13.22 -20.67 5.12
N ALA A 35 12.64 -21.55 5.93
CA ALA A 35 12.95 -21.61 7.35
C ALA A 35 14.15 -22.54 7.55
N LEU A 36 15.13 -22.09 8.35
CA LEU A 36 16.28 -22.90 8.73
C LEU A 36 15.99 -23.62 10.06
N ASP A 37 16.56 -24.80 10.23
CA ASP A 37 16.60 -25.52 11.50
C ASP A 37 17.78 -25.06 12.38
N GLU A 38 17.95 -25.72 13.53
CA GLU A 38 19.04 -25.45 14.47
C GLU A 38 20.45 -25.75 13.93
N HIS A 39 20.53 -26.44 12.78
CA HIS A 39 21.77 -26.76 12.08
C HIS A 39 21.97 -25.89 10.84
N GLU A 40 21.28 -24.75 10.75
CA GLU A 40 21.30 -23.82 9.61
C GLU A 40 20.92 -24.49 8.27
N THR A 41 20.21 -25.63 8.34
CA THR A 41 19.76 -26.38 7.17
C THR A 41 18.31 -26.04 6.87
N ALA A 42 17.92 -26.10 5.58
CA ALA A 42 16.54 -25.87 5.19
C ALA A 42 15.62 -26.91 5.84
N ARG A 43 14.67 -26.43 6.65
CA ARG A 43 13.66 -27.30 7.26
C ARG A 43 12.73 -27.82 6.17
N ASP A 44 12.48 -29.13 6.20
CA ASP A 44 11.62 -29.78 5.23
C ASP A 44 10.20 -29.19 5.22
N GLY A 45 9.63 -29.02 4.03
CA GLY A 45 8.33 -28.39 3.80
C GLY A 45 8.22 -26.89 4.18
N ALA A 46 9.34 -26.24 4.56
CA ALA A 46 9.33 -24.84 5.03
C ALA A 46 9.85 -23.83 3.99
N MET A 47 9.92 -24.23 2.72
CA MET A 47 10.16 -23.35 1.58
C MET A 47 8.84 -22.88 0.98
N PHE A 48 8.66 -21.57 0.82
CA PHE A 48 7.47 -21.00 0.22
C PHE A 48 7.78 -19.73 -0.56
N THR A 49 7.01 -19.49 -1.61
CA THR A 49 7.11 -18.28 -2.44
C THR A 49 5.85 -17.43 -2.27
N ARG A 50 6.00 -16.11 -2.33
CA ARG A 50 4.90 -15.16 -2.19
C ARG A 50 5.04 -14.02 -3.16
N GLU A 51 3.92 -13.55 -3.70
CA GLU A 51 3.81 -12.23 -4.28
C GLU A 51 3.50 -11.23 -3.15
N GLU A 52 4.33 -10.20 -3.02
CA GLU A 52 4.25 -9.16 -1.99
C GLU A 52 4.07 -7.79 -2.66
N ILE A 53 3.29 -6.90 -2.03
CA ILE A 53 3.28 -5.48 -2.37
C ILE A 53 4.65 -4.90 -1.96
N PRO A 54 5.34 -4.11 -2.81
CA PRO A 54 6.63 -3.52 -2.46
C PRO A 54 6.58 -2.71 -1.17
N ALA A 55 7.71 -2.67 -0.45
CA ALA A 55 7.89 -1.69 0.61
C ALA A 55 7.75 -0.28 0.05
N GLU A 56 7.32 0.67 0.90
CA GLU A 56 7.10 2.08 0.51
C GLU A 56 5.98 2.24 -0.53
N SER A 57 5.05 1.28 -0.60
CA SER A 57 3.81 1.47 -1.34
C SER A 57 2.80 2.24 -0.50
N ASP A 58 2.20 3.26 -1.08
CA ASP A 58 1.10 3.99 -0.48
C ASP A 58 -0.23 3.24 -0.72
N LEU A 59 -1.04 3.15 0.33
CA LEU A 59 -2.36 2.55 0.30
C LEU A 59 -3.35 3.57 0.85
N ASP A 60 -4.17 4.11 -0.04
CA ASP A 60 -5.17 5.10 0.33
C ASP A 60 -6.56 4.47 0.47
N GLY A 61 -7.35 5.09 1.33
CA GLY A 61 -8.72 4.70 1.57
C GLY A 61 -9.41 5.73 2.43
N TRP A 62 -10.68 5.48 2.67
CA TRP A 62 -11.55 6.39 3.39
C TRP A 62 -12.20 5.63 4.53
N ILE A 63 -12.34 6.31 5.66
CA ILE A 63 -12.99 5.78 6.85
C ILE A 63 -14.02 6.82 7.27
N ASP A 64 -15.26 6.37 7.44
CA ASP A 64 -16.34 7.18 8.00
C ASP A 64 -16.63 6.71 9.44
N GLY A 65 -16.75 7.65 10.36
CA GLY A 65 -16.99 7.36 11.77
C GLY A 65 -16.85 8.58 12.68
N GLU A 66 -17.50 8.50 13.84
CA GLU A 66 -17.61 9.61 14.81
C GLU A 66 -16.59 9.49 15.97
N HIS A 67 -15.73 8.48 15.95
CA HIS A 67 -14.87 8.22 17.10
C HIS A 67 -13.64 9.15 17.10
N ASP A 68 -13.40 9.82 18.23
CA ASP A 68 -12.30 10.78 18.44
C ASP A 68 -10.92 10.30 17.98
N TRP A 69 -10.64 8.98 18.05
CA TRP A 69 -9.34 8.45 17.65
C TRP A 69 -9.07 8.64 16.15
N LEU A 70 -10.10 8.73 15.30
CA LEU A 70 -9.97 8.94 13.85
C LEU A 70 -9.35 10.30 13.54
N ALA A 71 -9.69 11.32 14.32
CA ALA A 71 -9.14 12.67 14.18
C ALA A 71 -7.72 12.79 14.74
N SER A 72 -7.24 11.79 15.50
CA SER A 72 -5.93 11.79 16.14
C SER A 72 -4.92 10.83 15.50
N VAL A 73 -5.22 10.25 14.34
CA VAL A 73 -4.30 9.34 13.64
C VAL A 73 -3.25 10.16 12.90
N GLU A 74 -2.16 10.46 13.58
CA GLU A 74 -0.95 11.04 12.98
C GLU A 74 0.23 10.06 13.18
N GLU A 75 0.82 9.62 12.07
CA GLU A 75 1.97 8.71 12.04
C GLU A 75 1.86 7.45 12.92
N MET A 76 0.65 6.88 13.03
CA MET A 76 0.40 5.72 13.88
C MET A 76 0.99 4.44 13.25
N PRO A 77 1.85 3.69 13.95
CA PRO A 77 2.34 2.42 13.44
C PRO A 77 1.20 1.39 13.39
N ILE A 78 0.97 0.81 12.22
CA ILE A 78 -0.03 -0.22 12.00
C ILE A 78 0.59 -1.48 11.39
N TRP A 79 -0.14 -2.59 11.51
CA TRP A 79 0.22 -3.84 10.84
C TRP A 79 -0.88 -4.27 9.88
N VAL A 80 -0.55 -4.22 8.60
CA VAL A 80 -1.42 -4.63 7.50
C VAL A 80 -0.99 -6.00 6.98
N GLY A 81 -1.96 -6.89 6.77
CA GLY A 81 -1.72 -8.23 6.26
C GLY A 81 -1.39 -9.28 7.33
N GLY A 82 -0.98 -10.47 6.87
CA GLY A 82 -0.98 -11.69 7.68
C GLY A 82 0.27 -11.97 8.52
N ARG A 83 1.37 -11.21 8.38
CA ARG A 83 2.63 -11.47 9.11
C ARG A 83 3.12 -10.25 9.88
N ARG A 84 2.49 -9.98 11.01
CA ARG A 84 2.79 -8.81 11.86
C ARG A 84 4.24 -8.75 12.39
N SER A 85 4.96 -9.88 12.44
CA SER A 85 6.32 -9.93 13.00
C SER A 85 7.45 -9.66 12.01
N THR A 86 7.25 -9.84 10.70
CA THR A 86 8.35 -9.79 9.70
C THR A 86 8.07 -8.88 8.51
N SER A 87 6.84 -8.41 8.33
CA SER A 87 6.40 -7.66 7.15
C SER A 87 5.09 -6.92 7.43
N GLY A 88 4.70 -5.97 6.57
CA GLY A 88 3.39 -5.32 6.69
C GLY A 88 3.27 -4.31 7.83
N LYS A 89 4.38 -3.96 8.49
CA LYS A 89 4.41 -2.73 9.30
C LYS A 89 4.30 -1.54 8.35
N GLY A 90 3.31 -0.69 8.58
CA GLY A 90 3.12 0.57 7.89
C GLY A 90 2.97 1.71 8.90
N ILE A 91 2.90 2.92 8.37
CA ILE A 91 2.58 4.12 9.13
C ILE A 91 1.24 4.61 8.57
N ALA A 92 0.27 4.82 9.45
CA ALA A 92 -1.03 5.36 9.09
C ALA A 92 -1.10 6.83 9.46
N SER A 93 -1.62 7.63 8.54
CA SER A 93 -2.07 8.99 8.80
C SER A 93 -3.51 9.10 8.32
N CYS A 94 -4.31 9.90 9.02
CA CYS A 94 -5.65 10.26 8.59
C CYS A 94 -5.74 11.78 8.54
N SER A 95 -6.21 12.29 7.41
CA SER A 95 -6.63 13.67 7.27
C SER A 95 -8.14 13.71 7.13
N SER A 96 -8.76 14.78 7.63
CA SER A 96 -10.16 15.04 7.33
C SER A 96 -10.30 15.39 5.85
N GLY A 97 -11.31 14.80 5.20
CA GLY A 97 -11.61 15.02 3.80
C GLY A 97 -13.10 14.90 3.54
N SER A 98 -13.54 15.41 2.39
CA SER A 98 -14.91 15.21 1.92
C SER A 98 -15.08 13.80 1.38
N ALA A 99 -16.20 13.14 1.68
CA ALA A 99 -16.55 11.85 1.11
C ALA A 99 -16.39 11.84 -0.43
N PRO A 100 -16.13 10.67 -1.05
CA PRO A 100 -16.07 10.56 -2.50
C PRO A 100 -17.33 11.16 -3.14
N ASP A 101 -17.14 12.16 -3.98
CA ASP A 101 -18.25 12.79 -4.68
C ASP A 101 -18.62 11.98 -5.93
N ALA A 102 -19.89 12.10 -6.33
CA ALA A 102 -20.32 11.59 -7.61
C ALA A 102 -19.77 12.46 -8.74
N GLY A 103 -19.45 11.85 -9.88
CA GLY A 103 -19.26 12.60 -11.11
C GLY A 103 -20.57 13.23 -11.58
N PRO A 104 -20.49 14.28 -12.43
CA PRO A 104 -21.66 15.00 -12.90
C PRO A 104 -22.58 14.09 -13.73
N ILE A 105 -23.89 14.35 -13.68
CA ILE A 105 -24.85 13.72 -14.59
C ILE A 105 -24.60 14.26 -16.01
N THR A 106 -23.94 13.47 -16.85
CA THR A 106 -23.62 13.84 -18.24
C THR A 106 -24.70 13.42 -19.24
N GLN A 107 -25.54 12.44 -18.88
CA GLN A 107 -26.62 11.91 -19.71
C GLN A 107 -27.88 11.79 -18.84
N PRO A 108 -28.94 12.57 -19.12
CA PRO A 108 -30.20 12.48 -18.38
C PRO A 108 -30.75 11.05 -18.42
N GLY A 109 -31.29 10.60 -17.29
CA GLY A 109 -31.85 9.27 -17.18
C GLY A 109 -30.83 8.15 -17.01
N ARG A 110 -29.51 8.45 -16.97
CA ARG A 110 -28.47 7.42 -16.92
C ARG A 110 -27.63 7.51 -15.66
N LEU A 111 -27.46 6.36 -15.02
CA LEU A 111 -26.62 6.18 -13.83
C LEU A 111 -25.54 5.14 -14.11
N VAL A 112 -24.28 5.52 -13.98
CA VAL A 112 -23.15 4.60 -14.09
C VAL A 112 -22.59 4.35 -12.71
N ILE A 113 -22.46 3.07 -12.34
CA ILE A 113 -21.90 2.64 -11.05
C ILE A 113 -20.68 1.76 -11.34
N ARG A 114 -19.52 2.14 -10.80
CA ARG A 114 -18.30 1.32 -10.87
C ARG A 114 -17.86 0.91 -9.46
N CYS A 115 -17.61 -0.37 -9.24
CA CYS A 115 -17.14 -0.86 -7.94
C CYS A 115 -15.71 -0.38 -7.67
N ALA A 116 -15.50 0.39 -6.60
CA ALA A 116 -14.16 0.76 -6.13
C ALA A 116 -13.56 -0.34 -5.25
N THR A 117 -14.40 -1.00 -4.44
CA THR A 117 -14.03 -2.20 -3.67
C THR A 117 -14.94 -3.37 -4.06
N PRO A 118 -14.65 -4.61 -3.65
CA PRO A 118 -15.51 -5.72 -4.02
C PRO A 118 -16.94 -5.53 -3.50
N LEU A 119 -17.92 -5.82 -4.35
CA LEU A 119 -19.34 -5.67 -4.03
C LEU A 119 -19.97 -7.04 -3.71
N ILE A 120 -20.41 -7.21 -2.47
CA ILE A 120 -21.21 -8.36 -2.04
C ILE A 120 -22.68 -7.94 -2.11
N SER A 121 -23.44 -8.51 -3.03
CA SER A 121 -24.87 -8.21 -3.17
C SER A 121 -25.70 -9.48 -3.13
N LEU A 122 -26.88 -9.39 -2.54
CA LEU A 122 -27.86 -10.47 -2.44
C LEU A 122 -29.15 -10.04 -3.14
N ASP A 123 -29.85 -11.00 -3.73
CA ASP A 123 -31.22 -10.79 -4.21
C ASP A 123 -32.22 -10.74 -3.04
N THR A 124 -33.50 -10.54 -3.35
CA THR A 124 -34.58 -10.46 -2.36
C THR A 124 -34.81 -11.77 -1.59
N THR A 125 -34.25 -12.88 -2.05
CA THR A 125 -34.29 -14.20 -1.39
C THR A 125 -33.00 -14.53 -0.64
N GLY A 126 -32.04 -13.60 -0.62
CA GLY A 126 -30.73 -13.80 0.03
C GLY A 126 -29.74 -14.57 -0.82
N ARG A 127 -29.99 -14.78 -2.12
CA ARG A 127 -29.03 -15.47 -3.01
C ARG A 127 -27.97 -14.49 -3.50
N PRO A 128 -26.69 -14.90 -3.57
CA PRO A 128 -25.65 -14.03 -4.10
C PRO A 128 -25.90 -13.61 -5.55
N GLN A 129 -25.65 -12.34 -5.84
CA GLN A 129 -25.69 -11.76 -7.18
C GLN A 129 -24.49 -10.84 -7.43
N LEU A 130 -24.12 -10.69 -8.70
CA LEU A 130 -22.96 -9.90 -9.12
C LEU A 130 -23.34 -8.50 -9.61
N GLN A 131 -24.51 -8.00 -9.22
CA GLN A 131 -24.97 -6.65 -9.53
C GLN A 131 -25.68 -6.09 -8.30
N PRO A 132 -25.70 -4.77 -8.10
CA PRO A 132 -26.50 -4.16 -7.06
C PRO A 132 -27.98 -4.55 -7.16
N SER A 133 -28.62 -4.78 -6.03
CA SER A 133 -30.07 -4.99 -5.96
C SER A 133 -30.80 -3.72 -6.40
N THR A 134 -31.76 -3.85 -7.32
CA THR A 134 -32.65 -2.75 -7.74
C THR A 134 -33.39 -2.17 -6.54
N ARG A 135 -33.90 -3.02 -5.65
CA ARG A 135 -34.52 -2.60 -4.38
C ARG A 135 -33.62 -1.73 -3.51
N GLU A 136 -32.37 -2.15 -3.29
CA GLU A 136 -31.42 -1.39 -2.49
C GLU A 136 -31.09 -0.06 -3.17
N LEU A 137 -30.82 -0.10 -4.48
CA LEU A 137 -30.50 1.09 -5.26
C LEU A 137 -31.65 2.10 -5.24
N ALA A 138 -32.89 1.64 -5.41
CA ALA A 138 -34.11 2.44 -5.33
C ALA A 138 -34.26 3.11 -3.96
N ALA A 139 -34.07 2.34 -2.88
CA ALA A 139 -34.13 2.86 -1.53
C ALA A 139 -33.05 3.92 -1.26
N ARG A 140 -31.83 3.75 -1.79
CA ARG A 140 -30.73 4.72 -1.65
C ARG A 140 -30.97 6.00 -2.45
N LEU A 141 -31.55 5.88 -3.63
CA LEU A 141 -31.88 7.01 -4.49
C LEU A 141 -33.18 7.70 -4.07
N GLY A 142 -34.04 7.06 -3.28
CA GLY A 142 -35.36 7.58 -2.92
C GLY A 142 -36.32 7.59 -4.11
N VAL A 143 -36.25 6.57 -4.97
CA VAL A 143 -37.13 6.39 -6.14
C VAL A 143 -37.85 5.04 -6.05
N ASP A 144 -38.87 4.84 -6.89
CA ASP A 144 -39.57 3.56 -6.98
C ASP A 144 -38.68 2.48 -7.59
N GLU A 145 -38.74 1.24 -7.08
CA GLU A 145 -37.93 0.14 -7.64
C GLU A 145 -38.26 -0.13 -9.13
N GLY A 146 -39.52 0.06 -9.52
CA GLY A 146 -39.97 -0.13 -10.90
C GLY A 146 -39.47 0.94 -11.88
N SER A 147 -38.89 2.05 -11.40
CA SER A 147 -38.31 3.09 -12.27
C SER A 147 -36.82 2.88 -12.55
N ILE A 148 -36.23 1.80 -12.04
CA ILE A 148 -34.82 1.45 -12.25
C ILE A 148 -34.74 0.26 -13.22
N GLU A 149 -34.12 0.49 -14.36
CA GLU A 149 -33.82 -0.57 -15.33
C GLU A 149 -32.31 -0.76 -15.49
N LEU A 150 -31.82 -2.00 -15.42
CA LEU A 150 -30.42 -2.31 -15.71
C LEU A 150 -30.21 -2.41 -17.22
N GLU A 151 -29.56 -1.42 -17.83
CA GLU A 151 -29.25 -1.43 -19.26
C GLU A 151 -28.05 -2.33 -19.61
N ARG A 152 -26.97 -2.23 -18.82
CA ARG A 152 -25.71 -2.94 -19.10
C ARG A 152 -25.01 -3.39 -17.83
N ARG A 153 -24.35 -4.54 -17.94
CA ARG A 153 -23.58 -5.14 -16.85
C ARG A 153 -22.22 -5.64 -17.34
N PHE A 154 -21.17 -5.20 -16.65
CA PHE A 154 -19.79 -5.61 -16.83
C PHE A 154 -19.25 -6.08 -15.48
N ALA A 155 -19.62 -7.30 -15.06
CA ALA A 155 -19.24 -7.84 -13.75
C ALA A 155 -18.28 -9.02 -13.90
N ARG A 156 -17.26 -9.08 -13.04
CA ARG A 156 -16.41 -10.27 -12.90
C ARG A 156 -16.54 -10.84 -11.50
N PRO A 157 -16.85 -12.13 -11.35
CA PRO A 157 -17.01 -12.75 -10.04
C PRO A 157 -15.68 -12.96 -9.34
N VAL A 158 -15.70 -12.87 -8.01
CA VAL A 158 -14.64 -13.33 -7.11
C VAL A 158 -15.27 -13.96 -5.88
N VAL A 159 -14.61 -14.96 -5.29
CA VAL A 159 -14.99 -15.50 -3.99
C VAL A 159 -14.06 -14.91 -2.93
N ILE A 160 -14.62 -14.19 -1.97
CA ILE A 160 -13.88 -13.49 -0.93
C ILE A 160 -14.12 -14.17 0.41
N GLY A 161 -13.07 -14.31 1.19
CA GLY A 161 -13.15 -14.76 2.57
C GLY A 161 -12.25 -13.90 3.45
N GLY A 162 -11.63 -14.53 4.42
CA GLY A 162 -10.65 -13.89 5.29
C GLY A 162 -10.51 -14.65 6.60
N TRP A 163 -9.82 -14.04 7.54
CA TRP A 163 -9.66 -14.58 8.88
C TRP A 163 -10.26 -13.62 9.90
N HIS A 164 -11.08 -14.15 10.81
CA HIS A 164 -11.64 -13.37 11.89
C HIS A 164 -10.71 -13.46 13.10
N GLN A 165 -9.96 -12.38 13.35
CA GLN A 165 -8.90 -12.35 14.37
C GLN A 165 -9.42 -12.65 15.78
N ALA A 166 -10.57 -12.09 16.18
CA ALA A 166 -11.09 -12.26 17.53
C ALA A 166 -11.61 -13.68 17.82
N SER A 167 -12.04 -14.42 16.79
CA SER A 167 -12.51 -15.82 16.96
C SER A 167 -11.48 -16.86 16.56
N GLY A 168 -10.44 -16.48 15.82
CA GLY A 168 -9.46 -17.43 15.29
C GLY A 168 -10.04 -18.39 14.26
N LEU A 169 -11.08 -17.98 13.51
CA LEU A 169 -11.73 -18.82 12.50
C LEU A 169 -11.77 -18.13 11.12
N PRO A 170 -11.85 -18.91 10.02
CA PRO A 170 -12.14 -18.35 8.70
C PRO A 170 -13.47 -17.58 8.70
N LYS A 171 -13.49 -16.42 8.04
CA LYS A 171 -14.74 -15.72 7.71
C LYS A 171 -15.53 -16.54 6.66
N PRO A 172 -16.86 -16.44 6.62
CA PRO A 172 -17.67 -17.00 5.54
C PRO A 172 -17.14 -16.58 4.16
N ARG A 173 -17.24 -17.50 3.20
CA ARG A 173 -16.87 -17.25 1.80
C ARG A 173 -18.07 -16.68 1.06
N GLU A 174 -17.89 -15.51 0.46
CA GLU A 174 -18.94 -14.77 -0.22
C GLU A 174 -18.62 -14.61 -1.70
N LEU A 175 -19.63 -14.70 -2.56
CA LEU A 175 -19.51 -14.30 -3.96
C LEU A 175 -19.64 -12.78 -4.05
N ALA A 176 -18.70 -12.14 -4.75
CA ALA A 176 -18.67 -10.70 -4.94
C ALA A 176 -18.35 -10.34 -6.40
N ALA A 177 -18.72 -9.13 -6.81
CA ALA A 177 -18.16 -8.50 -8.00
C ALA A 177 -16.83 -7.84 -7.64
N VAL A 178 -15.79 -8.02 -8.47
CA VAL A 178 -14.47 -7.41 -8.25
C VAL A 178 -14.51 -5.89 -8.41
N PRO A 179 -13.55 -5.15 -7.83
CA PRO A 179 -13.27 -3.76 -8.20
C PRO A 179 -13.14 -3.58 -9.71
N GLY A 180 -13.67 -2.48 -10.24
CA GLY A 180 -13.78 -2.18 -11.66
C GLY A 180 -15.02 -2.77 -12.34
N SER A 181 -15.78 -3.66 -11.69
CA SER A 181 -17.07 -4.09 -12.21
C SER A 181 -18.00 -2.89 -12.37
N THR A 182 -18.67 -2.78 -13.52
CA THR A 182 -19.44 -1.58 -13.90
C THR A 182 -20.87 -1.95 -14.29
N PHE A 183 -21.83 -1.14 -13.86
CA PHE A 183 -23.26 -1.29 -14.14
C PHE A 183 -23.81 0.03 -14.66
N VAL A 184 -24.68 -0.06 -15.67
CA VAL A 184 -25.36 1.09 -16.26
C VAL A 184 -26.84 0.89 -16.07
N TYR A 185 -27.47 1.82 -15.37
CA TYR A 185 -28.90 1.84 -15.12
C TYR A 185 -29.56 3.02 -15.84
N HIS A 186 -30.81 2.81 -16.24
CA HIS A 186 -31.74 3.86 -16.58
C HIS A 186 -32.56 4.23 -15.33
N VAL A 187 -32.56 5.51 -14.96
CA VAL A 187 -33.31 6.07 -13.83
C VAL A 187 -33.67 7.53 -14.15
N GLU A 188 -34.95 7.82 -14.34
CA GLU A 188 -35.42 9.18 -14.61
C GLU A 188 -35.36 10.10 -13.37
N GLY A 189 -35.19 11.40 -13.61
CA GLY A 189 -35.29 12.41 -12.55
C GLY A 189 -34.15 12.41 -11.52
N LEU A 190 -33.02 11.76 -11.80
CA LEU A 190 -31.86 11.77 -10.92
C LEU A 190 -31.32 13.19 -10.70
N THR A 191 -31.01 13.48 -9.45
CA THR A 191 -30.34 14.70 -9.01
C THR A 191 -28.90 14.42 -8.60
N ASP A 192 -28.03 15.43 -8.71
CA ASP A 192 -26.64 15.31 -8.26
C ASP A 192 -26.57 14.95 -6.77
N ARG A 193 -27.48 15.50 -5.94
CA ARG A 193 -27.56 15.17 -4.51
C ARG A 193 -27.82 13.69 -4.24
N GLN A 194 -28.72 13.06 -5.01
CA GLN A 194 -28.96 11.61 -4.88
C GLN A 194 -27.72 10.82 -5.28
N CYS A 195 -27.03 11.25 -6.34
CA CYS A 195 -25.80 10.61 -6.82
C CYS A 195 -24.67 10.72 -5.78
N SER A 196 -24.41 11.91 -5.23
CA SER A 196 -23.41 12.13 -4.19
C SER A 196 -23.74 11.36 -2.92
N SER A 197 -25.03 11.30 -2.54
CA SER A 197 -25.46 10.49 -1.39
C SER A 197 -25.20 9.00 -1.62
N LEU A 198 -25.50 8.50 -2.82
CA LEU A 198 -25.22 7.11 -3.19
C LEU A 198 -23.71 6.80 -3.15
N ALA A 199 -22.87 7.70 -3.69
CA ALA A 199 -21.41 7.56 -3.68
C ALA A 199 -20.85 7.50 -2.26
N ALA A 200 -21.33 8.37 -1.36
CA ALA A 200 -20.86 8.43 0.03
C ALA A 200 -21.20 7.17 0.85
N HIS A 201 -22.33 6.50 0.56
CA HIS A 201 -22.77 5.37 1.37
C HIS A 201 -22.35 3.99 0.83
N GLY A 202 -22.11 3.88 -0.47
CA GLY A 202 -21.89 2.59 -1.12
C GLY A 202 -23.15 1.73 -1.24
N LEU A 203 -22.94 0.49 -1.71
CA LEU A 203 -24.00 -0.50 -1.95
C LEU A 203 -23.59 -1.89 -1.45
N GLY A 204 -24.58 -2.72 -1.17
CA GLY A 204 -24.41 -4.12 -0.81
C GLY A 204 -24.12 -4.34 0.68
N HIS A 205 -23.60 -5.52 0.96
CA HIS A 205 -23.38 -6.00 2.32
C HIS A 205 -21.95 -5.76 2.79
N ARG A 206 -21.80 -5.69 4.12
CA ARG A 206 -20.50 -5.55 4.81
C ARG A 206 -19.76 -4.27 4.42
N THR A 207 -20.50 -3.19 4.14
CA THR A 207 -19.91 -1.87 3.83
C THR A 207 -19.03 -1.32 4.94
N ARG A 208 -19.39 -1.61 6.20
CA ARG A 208 -18.57 -1.30 7.40
C ARG A 208 -17.21 -2.01 7.44
N GLU A 209 -17.01 -3.06 6.65
CA GLU A 209 -15.71 -3.74 6.51
C GLU A 209 -14.91 -3.25 5.29
N GLY A 210 -15.42 -2.26 4.55
CA GLY A 210 -14.79 -1.72 3.34
C GLY A 210 -15.27 -2.36 2.03
N PHE A 211 -16.28 -3.24 2.06
CA PHE A 211 -16.93 -3.75 0.84
C PHE A 211 -17.90 -2.74 0.25
N GLY A 212 -18.25 -2.87 -1.03
CA GLY A 212 -19.38 -2.14 -1.58
C GLY A 212 -19.14 -0.64 -1.80
N TRP A 213 -17.90 -0.18 -1.75
CA TRP A 213 -17.56 1.17 -2.15
C TRP A 213 -17.70 1.28 -3.66
N ILE A 214 -18.33 2.37 -4.11
CA ILE A 214 -18.64 2.59 -5.52
C ILE A 214 -18.26 4.00 -5.92
N GLU A 215 -17.97 4.15 -7.20
CA GLU A 215 -17.92 5.43 -7.88
C GLU A 215 -19.22 5.59 -8.66
N VAL A 216 -19.84 6.77 -8.53
CA VAL A 216 -21.08 7.12 -9.23
C VAL A 216 -20.75 8.11 -10.34
N ASN A 217 -21.23 7.82 -11.55
CA ASN A 217 -20.92 8.56 -12.78
C ASN A 217 -19.43 8.89 -12.95
N PRO A 218 -18.51 7.92 -12.74
CA PRO A 218 -17.09 8.21 -12.82
C PRO A 218 -16.71 8.68 -14.22
N ALA A 219 -15.67 9.51 -14.30
CA ALA A 219 -15.02 9.79 -15.57
C ALA A 219 -14.57 8.47 -16.25
N PRO A 220 -14.53 8.45 -17.59
CA PRO A 220 -13.96 7.31 -18.33
C PRO A 220 -12.61 6.93 -17.74
N TRP A 221 -12.38 5.63 -17.56
CA TRP A 221 -11.10 5.16 -17.05
C TRP A 221 -10.00 5.53 -18.04
N VAL A 222 -8.97 6.19 -17.54
CA VAL A 222 -7.75 6.51 -18.29
C VAL A 222 -6.65 5.64 -17.72
N ALA A 223 -5.88 4.99 -18.59
CA ALA A 223 -4.73 4.22 -18.15
C ALA A 223 -3.76 5.15 -17.41
N PRO A 224 -3.40 4.85 -16.15
CA PRO A 224 -2.35 5.62 -15.51
C PRO A 224 -1.09 5.49 -16.36
N GLU A 225 -0.36 6.59 -16.54
CA GLU A 225 0.96 6.50 -17.13
C GLU A 225 1.77 5.49 -16.32
N PRO A 226 2.50 4.57 -16.99
CA PRO A 226 3.29 3.58 -16.27
C PRO A 226 4.19 4.32 -15.30
N ALA A 227 3.97 4.10 -14.00
CA ALA A 227 4.81 4.70 -12.97
C ALA A 227 6.25 4.37 -13.35
N VAL A 228 7.07 5.40 -13.56
CA VAL A 228 8.51 5.21 -13.74
C VAL A 228 8.95 4.56 -12.44
N VAL A 229 9.14 3.24 -12.48
CA VAL A 229 9.72 2.50 -11.37
C VAL A 229 11.13 3.06 -11.26
N SER A 230 11.29 4.05 -10.39
CA SER A 230 12.58 4.36 -9.83
C SER A 230 13.01 3.07 -9.15
N THR A 231 13.87 2.31 -9.82
CA THR A 231 14.65 1.28 -9.13
C THR A 231 15.18 1.98 -7.88
N PRO A 232 14.87 1.50 -6.65
CA PRO A 232 15.38 2.13 -5.46
C PRO A 232 16.88 2.17 -5.64
N ARG A 233 17.41 3.38 -5.85
CA ARG A 233 18.83 3.60 -5.96
C ARG A 233 19.34 3.06 -4.63
N ALA A 234 20.07 1.95 -4.68
CA ALA A 234 20.64 1.36 -3.47
C ALA A 234 21.24 2.51 -2.69
N ALA A 235 20.71 2.76 -1.48
CA ALA A 235 21.22 3.82 -0.63
C ALA A 235 22.75 3.67 -0.62
N PRO A 236 23.52 4.72 -0.93
CA PRO A 236 24.97 4.61 -0.97
C PRO A 236 25.41 4.08 0.40
N ARG A 237 25.79 2.80 0.44
CA ARG A 237 26.23 2.18 1.68
C ARG A 237 27.51 2.89 2.05
N LEU A 238 27.48 3.65 3.14
CA LEU A 238 28.70 4.06 3.80
C LEU A 238 29.44 2.78 4.19
N ALA A 239 30.63 2.59 3.64
CA ALA A 239 31.46 1.46 4.00
C ALA A 239 31.84 1.59 5.48
N SER A 240 31.66 0.50 6.23
CA SER A 240 32.00 0.41 7.65
C SER A 240 33.18 -0.53 7.91
N GLY A 241 33.71 -1.17 6.88
CA GLY A 241 34.66 -2.27 7.00
C GLY A 241 35.95 -1.86 7.72
N ALA A 242 36.54 -0.73 7.33
CA ALA A 242 37.76 -0.24 7.96
C ALA A 242 37.48 0.39 9.34
N LEU A 243 36.34 1.07 9.51
CA LEU A 243 35.96 1.63 10.82
C LEU A 243 35.68 0.55 11.87
N LEU A 244 35.19 -0.61 11.45
CA LEU A 244 35.01 -1.78 12.32
C LEU A 244 36.33 -2.42 12.76
N GLU A 245 37.47 -2.09 12.15
CA GLU A 245 38.79 -2.57 12.58
C GLU A 245 39.38 -1.74 13.73
N LEU A 246 38.79 -0.57 14.04
CA LEU A 246 39.24 0.30 15.13
C LEU A 246 39.14 -0.40 16.49
N PRO A 247 39.92 0.01 17.51
CA PRO A 247 39.68 -0.39 18.89
C PRO A 247 38.26 -0.02 19.35
N LEU A 248 37.66 -0.81 20.24
CA LEU A 248 36.27 -0.61 20.68
C LEU A 248 35.99 0.80 21.23
N ALA A 249 36.96 1.39 21.92
CA ALA A 249 36.86 2.76 22.43
C ALA A 249 36.73 3.79 21.28
N ASP A 250 37.49 3.60 20.21
CA ASP A 250 37.47 4.46 19.03
C ASP A 250 36.22 4.21 18.18
N ARG A 251 35.75 2.96 18.05
CA ARG A 251 34.46 2.66 17.38
C ARG A 251 33.29 3.38 18.05
N ARG A 252 33.22 3.34 19.39
CA ARG A 252 32.16 4.02 20.14
C ARG A 252 32.23 5.53 19.96
N TRP A 253 33.43 6.09 20.02
CA TRP A 253 33.65 7.51 19.74
C TRP A 253 33.20 7.89 18.32
N VAL A 254 33.54 7.10 17.29
CA VAL A 254 33.08 7.33 15.91
C VAL A 254 31.56 7.20 15.80
N ALA A 255 30.94 6.23 16.47
CA ALA A 255 29.50 6.05 16.46
C ALA A 255 28.75 7.25 17.06
N ASP A 256 29.21 7.75 18.20
CA ASP A 256 28.63 8.92 18.86
C ASP A 256 28.80 10.16 17.96
N PHE A 257 29.95 10.28 17.32
CA PHE A 257 30.23 11.35 16.38
C PHE A 257 29.34 11.30 15.11
N ILE A 258 29.06 10.12 14.59
CA ILE A 258 28.13 9.92 13.46
C ILE A 258 26.70 10.28 13.86
N ASP A 259 26.29 9.99 15.10
CA ASP A 259 24.98 10.42 15.60
C ASP A 259 24.88 11.94 15.76
N ASP A 260 25.95 12.60 16.22
CA ASP A 260 26.02 14.07 16.25
C ASP A 260 25.88 14.65 14.83
N ARG A 261 26.56 14.05 13.85
CA ARG A 261 26.44 14.44 12.44
C ARG A 261 25.01 14.23 11.91
N ARG A 262 24.37 13.10 12.24
CA ARG A 262 22.99 12.81 11.86
C ARG A 262 22.05 13.89 12.41
N ARG A 263 22.21 14.25 13.68
CA ARG A 263 21.43 15.30 14.34
C ARG A 263 21.66 16.66 13.69
N GLU A 264 22.88 16.98 13.28
CA GLU A 264 23.18 18.21 12.54
C GLU A 264 22.50 18.24 11.15
N VAL A 265 22.45 17.11 10.44
CA VAL A 265 21.73 17.00 9.16
C VAL A 265 20.22 17.17 9.37
N GLU A 266 19.65 16.56 10.41
CA GLU A 266 18.23 16.69 10.80
C GLU A 266 17.89 18.17 11.06
N LEU A 267 18.66 18.85 11.92
CA LEU A 267 18.45 20.27 12.24
C LEU A 267 18.61 21.20 11.03
N ARG A 268 19.56 20.89 10.12
CA ARG A 268 19.74 21.66 8.86
C ARG A 268 18.55 21.47 7.91
N ARG A 269 17.99 20.26 7.81
CA ARG A 269 16.79 19.99 6.99
C ARG A 269 15.55 20.68 7.54
N GLU A 270 15.48 20.86 8.86
CA GLU A 270 14.40 21.56 9.56
C GLU A 270 14.56 23.10 9.57
N ALA A 271 15.59 23.62 8.90
CA ALA A 271 15.86 25.05 8.70
C ALA A 271 15.95 25.88 10.00
N GLN A 272 16.59 25.34 11.04
CA GLN A 272 16.93 26.10 12.25
C GLN A 272 18.37 26.63 12.14
N PRO A 273 18.60 27.94 11.93
CA PRO A 273 19.91 28.50 11.55
C PRO A 273 20.96 28.50 12.67
N ASP A 274 20.57 28.27 13.93
CA ASP A 274 21.46 28.30 15.10
C ASP A 274 21.80 26.89 15.64
N GLY A 275 21.70 25.86 14.79
CA GLY A 275 22.12 24.50 15.15
C GLY A 275 23.61 24.46 15.56
N PRO A 276 24.00 23.61 16.53
CA PRO A 276 25.39 23.55 16.98
C PRO A 276 26.30 23.21 15.80
N GLN A 277 27.21 24.13 15.45
CA GLN A 277 28.32 23.82 14.57
C GLN A 277 29.21 22.83 15.32
N SER A 278 29.22 21.58 14.86
CA SER A 278 30.10 20.55 15.39
C SER A 278 31.55 21.05 15.33
N VAL A 279 32.13 21.30 16.51
CA VAL A 279 33.55 21.59 16.65
C VAL A 279 34.28 20.27 16.45
N LEU A 280 34.70 20.03 15.21
CA LEU A 280 35.52 18.90 14.80
C LEU A 280 36.83 18.88 15.61
N GLN A 281 36.85 18.13 16.72
CA GLN A 281 38.10 17.76 17.39
C GLN A 281 38.82 16.73 16.52
N THR A 282 39.71 17.22 15.65
CA THR A 282 40.46 16.45 14.65
C THR A 282 41.61 15.63 15.25
N ASP A 283 41.96 15.84 16.52
CA ASP A 283 43.12 15.21 17.15
C ASP A 283 43.00 13.68 17.30
N ARG A 284 41.78 13.14 17.43
CA ARG A 284 41.56 11.67 17.55
C ARG A 284 41.64 10.91 16.22
N VAL A 285 41.55 11.60 15.08
CA VAL A 285 41.65 10.97 13.75
C VAL A 285 43.11 10.79 13.31
N ALA A 286 44.07 11.36 14.06
CA ALA A 286 45.49 11.24 13.78
C ALA A 286 45.98 9.78 13.79
N GLY A 287 45.37 8.91 14.60
CA GLY A 287 45.68 7.48 14.69
C GLY A 287 45.03 6.60 13.61
N PHE A 288 44.12 7.14 12.80
CA PHE A 288 43.42 6.36 11.78
C PHE A 288 44.32 6.12 10.57
N ASP A 289 44.24 4.91 10.02
CA ASP A 289 44.86 4.61 8.73
C ASP A 289 44.12 5.26 7.56
N THR A 290 44.69 5.14 6.35
CA THR A 290 44.12 5.76 5.15
C THR A 290 42.70 5.29 4.83
N ARG A 291 42.37 4.01 5.06
CA ARG A 291 41.05 3.46 4.76
C ARG A 291 40.02 3.92 5.78
N GLN A 292 40.39 3.91 7.06
CA GLN A 292 39.58 4.41 8.17
C GLN A 292 39.26 5.89 8.01
N ARG A 293 40.24 6.70 7.60
CA ARG A 293 40.03 8.14 7.32
C ARG A 293 39.07 8.36 6.16
N VAL A 294 39.22 7.61 5.07
CA VAL A 294 38.33 7.74 3.90
C VAL A 294 36.89 7.37 4.26
N GLU A 295 36.66 6.30 5.03
CA GLU A 295 35.32 5.91 5.47
C GLU A 295 34.72 6.93 6.47
N PHE A 296 35.53 7.43 7.41
CA PHE A 296 35.10 8.47 8.34
C PHE A 296 34.73 9.78 7.64
N GLU A 297 35.56 10.23 6.69
CA GLU A 297 35.28 11.43 5.88
C GLU A 297 34.06 11.25 4.97
N ALA A 298 33.83 10.04 4.46
CA ALA A 298 32.64 9.74 3.68
C ALA A 298 31.36 9.86 4.55
N ALA A 299 31.41 9.38 5.79
CA ALA A 299 30.31 9.57 6.75
C ALA A 299 30.09 11.05 7.07
N LEU A 300 31.16 11.83 7.26
CA LEU A 300 31.09 13.27 7.49
C LEU A 300 30.40 14.05 6.37
N ARG A 301 30.66 13.68 5.11
CA ARG A 301 30.08 14.34 3.94
C ARG A 301 28.68 13.84 3.58
N SER A 302 28.19 12.81 4.26
CA SER A 302 26.86 12.25 4.00
C SER A 302 25.76 13.09 4.65
N ASP A 303 24.70 13.34 3.87
CA ASP A 303 23.42 13.86 4.37
C ASP A 303 22.32 12.77 4.36
N ASP A 304 22.70 11.49 4.18
CA ASP A 304 21.79 10.35 4.24
C ASP A 304 21.60 9.88 5.69
N LEU A 305 20.48 10.29 6.30
CA LEU A 305 20.11 9.97 7.68
C LEU A 305 20.02 8.46 7.94
N THR A 306 19.56 7.69 6.95
CA THR A 306 19.40 6.24 7.08
C THR A 306 20.76 5.56 7.07
N ALA A 307 21.65 5.97 6.16
CA ALA A 307 23.01 5.43 6.10
C ALA A 307 23.81 5.76 7.37
N LEU A 308 23.71 6.99 7.89
CA LEU A 308 24.37 7.40 9.14
C LEU A 308 23.86 6.59 10.34
N LYS A 309 22.54 6.40 10.45
CA LYS A 309 21.93 5.61 11.52
C LYS A 309 22.39 4.15 11.52
N VAL A 310 22.44 3.52 10.34
CA VAL A 310 22.91 2.14 10.19
C VAL A 310 24.38 2.02 10.56
N LEU A 311 25.22 2.96 10.11
CA LEU A 311 26.66 2.95 10.41
C LEU A 311 26.93 3.10 11.91
N ALA A 312 26.25 4.03 12.59
CA ALA A 312 26.37 4.21 14.04
C ALA A 312 25.96 2.95 14.83
N ALA A 313 24.89 2.27 14.41
CA ALA A 313 24.48 1.01 15.03
C ALA A 313 25.53 -0.09 14.86
N GLN A 314 26.07 -0.26 13.64
CA GLN A 314 27.10 -1.27 13.36
C GLN A 314 28.36 -1.08 14.22
N LEU A 315 28.81 0.16 14.37
CA LEU A 315 30.00 0.49 15.17
C LEU A 315 29.82 0.22 16.66
N ARG A 316 28.58 0.27 17.18
CA ARG A 316 28.26 -0.05 18.58
C ARG A 316 28.09 -1.55 18.84
N GLU A 317 27.60 -2.30 17.86
CA GLU A 317 27.24 -3.72 18.00
C GLU A 317 28.40 -4.70 17.72
N ALA A 318 29.44 -4.26 17.00
CA ALA A 318 30.59 -5.11 16.70
C ALA A 318 31.46 -5.36 17.95
N ARG A 319 31.31 -6.56 18.52
CA ARG A 319 32.18 -7.12 19.58
C ARG A 319 33.60 -7.36 19.10
#